data_AF-N8SAH7-F1
#
_entry.id   AF-N8SAH7-F1
#
_cell.length_a   1.000
_cell.length_b   1.000
_cell.length_c   1.000
_cell.angle_alpha   90.00
_cell.angle_beta   90.00
_cell.angle_gamma   90.00
#
_symmetry.space_group_name_H-M   'P 1'
#
loop_
_entity.id
_entity.type
_entity.pdbx_description
1 polymer ?
#
loop_
_entity_poly.entity_id
_entity_poly.type
_entity_poly.pdbx_seq_one_letter_code
_entity_poly.pdbx_strand_id
1 'polypeptide(L)'
;MNSWQNEHNERQYNLMLEIISDFKKEKIGIKQLILSLKSLFNALESIPETWRNSFNEEWFTIETIYALALERQEESLDKKFILTSEEINIINNTLVNLQNLISERKAK
;
A
#
# COMPACT_ATOMS: atom_id res chain seq x y z
N MET A 1 -16.14 -12.93 -14.26
CA MET A 1 -14.73 -12.53 -14.50
C MET A 1 -14.17 -13.53 -15.50
N ASN A 2 -13.64 -13.05 -16.62
CA ASN A 2 -13.12 -13.94 -17.68
C ASN A 2 -11.69 -14.38 -17.35
N SER A 3 -11.18 -15.46 -17.98
CA SER A 3 -9.88 -16.06 -17.66
C SER A 3 -8.72 -15.05 -17.69
N TRP A 4 -8.70 -14.19 -18.71
CA TRP A 4 -7.67 -13.16 -18.87
C TRP A 4 -7.70 -12.12 -17.74
N GLN A 5 -8.88 -11.72 -17.27
CA GLN A 5 -9.01 -10.76 -16.16
C GLN A 5 -8.53 -11.36 -14.85
N ASN A 6 -8.75 -12.66 -14.66
CA ASN A 6 -8.26 -13.39 -13.49
C ASN A 6 -6.73 -13.47 -13.49
N GLU A 7 -6.13 -13.88 -14.60
CA GLU A 7 -4.67 -13.91 -14.75
C GLU A 7 -4.04 -12.51 -14.59
N HIS A 8 -4.70 -11.49 -15.13
CA HIS A 8 -4.27 -10.10 -14.97
C HIS A 8 -4.25 -9.70 -13.50
N ASN A 9 -5.37 -9.88 -12.78
CA ASN A 9 -5.47 -9.53 -11.37
C ASN A 9 -4.51 -10.33 -10.49
N GLU A 10 -4.33 -11.62 -10.76
CA GLU A 10 -3.35 -12.47 -10.07
C GLU A 10 -1.94 -11.91 -10.17
N ARG A 11 -1.53 -11.44 -11.36
CA ARG A 11 -0.23 -10.76 -11.52
C ARG A 11 -0.15 -9.49 -10.69
N GLN A 12 -1.21 -8.67 -10.68
CA GLN A 12 -1.23 -7.44 -9.87
C GLN A 12 -1.13 -7.74 -8.37
N TYR A 13 -1.85 -8.75 -7.87
CA TYR A 13 -1.78 -9.16 -6.46
C TYR A 13 -0.36 -9.62 -6.08
N ASN A 14 0.31 -10.39 -6.93
CA ASN A 14 1.69 -10.79 -6.70
C ASN A 14 2.64 -9.59 -6.62
N LEU A 15 2.51 -8.64 -7.56
CA LEU A 15 3.32 -7.43 -7.57
C LEU A 15 3.06 -6.56 -6.33
N MET A 16 1.82 -6.46 -5.85
CA MET A 16 1.51 -5.73 -4.62
C MET A 16 2.22 -6.35 -3.41
N LEU A 17 2.18 -7.69 -3.28
CA LEU A 17 2.85 -8.41 -2.21
C LEU A 17 4.37 -8.25 -2.27
N GLU A 18 4.94 -8.25 -3.48
CA GLU A 18 6.37 -8.01 -3.70
C GLU A 18 6.78 -6.60 -3.28
N ILE A 19 6.02 -5.58 -3.70
CA ILE A 19 6.26 -4.17 -3.30
C ILE A 19 6.20 -4.00 -1.78
N ILE A 20 5.25 -4.64 -1.10
CA ILE A 20 5.19 -4.60 0.37
C ILE A 20 6.42 -5.30 0.97
N SER A 21 6.86 -6.43 0.40
CA SER A 21 8.06 -7.13 0.85
C SER A 21 9.31 -6.28 0.67
N ASP A 22 9.46 -5.60 -0.47
CA ASP A 22 10.61 -4.76 -0.77
C ASP A 22 10.67 -3.52 0.12
N PHE A 23 9.52 -2.93 0.47
CA PHE A 23 9.46 -1.86 1.47
C PHE A 23 9.90 -2.37 2.85
N LYS A 24 9.38 -3.52 3.31
CA LYS A 24 9.76 -4.13 4.60
C LYS A 24 11.23 -4.54 4.66
N LYS A 25 11.86 -4.79 3.51
CA LYS A 25 13.30 -5.07 3.37
C LYS A 25 14.13 -3.81 3.11
N GLU A 26 13.54 -2.63 3.25
CA GLU A 26 14.17 -1.32 3.07
C GLU A 26 14.78 -1.09 1.67
N LYS A 27 14.32 -1.83 0.66
CA LYS A 27 14.79 -1.67 -0.73
C LYS A 27 14.15 -0.48 -1.44
N ILE A 28 12.94 -0.09 -1.01
CA ILE A 28 12.20 1.05 -1.55
C ILE A 28 11.71 1.93 -0.40
N GLY A 29 11.58 3.23 -0.65
CA GLY A 29 11.01 4.19 0.30
C GLY A 29 9.48 4.24 0.30
N ILE A 30 8.90 4.85 1.33
CA ILE A 30 7.44 4.95 1.53
C ILE A 30 6.70 5.62 0.36
N LYS A 31 7.30 6.64 -0.26
CA LYS A 31 6.73 7.28 -1.46
C LYS A 31 6.53 6.28 -2.60
N GLN A 32 7.54 5.44 -2.85
CA GLN A 32 7.48 4.45 -3.91
C GLN A 32 6.45 3.35 -3.59
N LEU A 33 6.36 2.92 -2.32
CA LEU A 33 5.35 1.99 -1.84
C LEU A 33 3.93 2.51 -2.14
N ILE A 34 3.61 3.74 -1.73
CA ILE A 34 2.28 4.35 -1.90
C ILE A 34 1.90 4.41 -3.38
N LEU A 35 2.79 4.96 -4.21
CA LEU A 35 2.54 5.13 -5.65
C LEU A 35 2.37 3.78 -6.37
N SER A 36 3.24 2.82 -6.05
CA SER A 36 3.21 1.49 -6.69
C SER A 36 1.94 0.75 -6.31
N LEU A 37 1.56 0.73 -5.03
CA LEU A 37 0.32 0.09 -4.58
C LEU A 37 -0.91 0.70 -5.24
N LYS A 38 -0.99 2.03 -5.34
CA LYS A 38 -2.12 2.70 -6.00
C LYS A 38 -2.20 2.36 -7.49
N SER A 39 -1.06 2.37 -8.17
CA SER A 39 -0.99 2.05 -9.60
C SER A 39 -1.42 0.61 -9.88
N LEU A 40 -0.89 -0.36 -9.13
CA LEU A 40 -1.27 -1.77 -9.25
C LEU A 40 -2.76 -1.98 -8.92
N PHE A 41 -3.28 -1.27 -7.93
CA PHE A 41 -4.67 -1.34 -7.54
C PHE A 41 -5.61 -0.79 -8.61
N ASN A 42 -5.27 0.36 -9.20
CA ASN A 42 -6.05 0.96 -10.27
C ASN A 42 -6.09 0.08 -11.53
N ALA A 43 -5.11 -0.80 -11.71
CA ALA A 43 -5.09 -1.76 -12.80
C ALA A 43 -6.05 -2.95 -12.58
N LEU A 44 -6.52 -3.21 -11.36
CA LEU A 44 -7.40 -4.36 -11.08
C LEU A 44 -8.75 -4.25 -11.79
N GLU A 45 -9.18 -5.36 -12.39
CA GLU A 45 -10.45 -5.46 -13.11
C GLU A 45 -11.52 -6.21 -12.33
N SER A 46 -12.77 -5.77 -12.42
CA SER A 46 -13.95 -6.50 -11.88
C SER A 46 -13.82 -6.95 -10.42
N ILE A 47 -13.16 -6.16 -9.57
CA ILE A 47 -13.04 -6.43 -8.13
C ILE A 47 -14.32 -6.03 -7.37
N PRO A 48 -14.72 -6.78 -6.32
CA PRO A 48 -15.85 -6.41 -5.47
C PRO A 48 -15.65 -5.03 -4.83
N GLU A 49 -16.70 -4.22 -4.80
CA GLU A 49 -16.67 -2.86 -4.23
C GLU A 49 -16.28 -2.86 -2.75
N THR A 50 -16.77 -3.84 -1.98
CA THR A 50 -16.41 -3.97 -0.55
C THR A 50 -14.91 -4.16 -0.36
N TRP A 51 -14.28 -5.04 -1.14
CA TRP A 51 -12.83 -5.25 -1.10
C TRP A 51 -12.06 -4.01 -1.58
N ARG A 52 -12.57 -3.35 -2.63
CA ARG A 52 -12.01 -2.08 -3.13
C ARG A 52 -11.97 -1.01 -2.03
N ASN A 53 -13.05 -0.90 -1.24
CA ASN A 53 -13.15 0.07 -0.16
C ASN A 53 -12.16 -0.26 0.96
N SER A 54 -12.12 -1.52 1.42
CA SER A 54 -11.16 -1.94 2.46
C SER A 54 -9.70 -1.71 2.04
N PHE A 55 -9.34 -2.00 0.78
CA PHE A 55 -8.00 -1.71 0.29
C PHE A 55 -7.69 -0.21 0.30
N ASN A 56 -8.62 0.63 -0.17
CA ASN A 56 -8.44 2.07 -0.22
C ASN A 56 -8.31 2.69 1.19
N GLU A 57 -9.07 2.19 2.18
CA GLU A 57 -8.97 2.65 3.58
C GLU A 57 -7.57 2.44 4.15
N GLU A 58 -7.04 1.23 3.99
CA GLU A 58 -5.69 0.89 4.44
C GLU A 58 -4.63 1.70 3.66
N TRP A 59 -4.75 1.78 2.33
CA TRP A 59 -3.83 2.58 1.52
C TRP A 59 -3.84 4.07 1.89
N PHE A 60 -5.02 4.65 2.10
CA PHE A 60 -5.19 6.05 2.48
C PHE A 60 -4.60 6.36 3.85
N THR A 61 -4.62 5.40 4.77
CA THR A 61 -3.95 5.52 6.08
C THR A 61 -2.44 5.73 5.91
N ILE A 62 -1.77 4.95 5.05
CA ILE A 62 -0.34 5.13 4.76
C ILE A 62 -0.08 6.48 4.07
N GLU A 63 -0.90 6.82 3.08
CA GLU A 63 -0.77 8.09 2.34
C GLU A 63 -0.89 9.30 3.26
N THR A 64 -1.86 9.28 4.18
CA THR A 64 -2.09 10.36 5.15
C THR A 64 -0.91 10.52 6.09
N ILE A 65 -0.37 9.43 6.65
CA ILE A 65 0.81 9.48 7.51
C ILE A 65 2.00 10.07 6.75
N TYR A 66 2.21 9.64 5.50
CA TYR A 66 3.28 10.16 4.67
C TYR A 66 3.12 11.67 4.38
N ALA A 67 1.90 12.12 4.05
CA ALA A 67 1.61 13.52 3.78
C ALA A 67 1.84 14.40 5.01
N LEU A 68 1.35 13.98 6.18
CA LEU A 68 1.56 14.70 7.44
C LEU A 68 3.05 14.74 7.84
N ALA A 69 3.79 13.65 7.60
CA ALA A 69 5.23 13.63 7.85
C ALA A 69 6.01 14.57 6.92
N LEU A 70 5.58 14.70 5.66
CA LEU A 70 6.14 15.68 4.74
C LEU A 70 5.84 17.12 5.17
N GLU A 71 4.61 17.42 5.57
CA GLU A 71 4.22 18.75 6.04
C GLU A 71 5.06 19.17 7.26
N ARG A 72 5.22 18.28 8.25
CA ARG A 72 6.11 18.53 9.40
C ARG A 72 7.58 18.74 9.01
N GLN A 73 8.04 18.09 7.94
CA GLN A 73 9.40 18.28 7.44
C GLN A 73 9.57 19.65 6.77
N GLU A 74 8.56 20.12 6.04
CA GLU A 74 8.57 21.45 5.41
C GLU A 74 8.60 22.57 6.45
N GLU A 75 7.94 22.38 7.60
CA GLU A 75 7.95 23.31 8.72
C GLU A 75 9.26 23.28 9.55
N SER A 76 10.07 22.23 9.42
CA SER A 76 11.30 22.03 10.20
C SER A 76 12.53 22.69 9.56
N LEU A 77 13.33 23.39 10.38
CA LEU A 77 14.63 23.96 9.97
C LEU A 77 15.65 22.89 9.53
N ASP A 78 15.54 21.67 10.08
CA ASP A 78 16.50 20.58 9.84
C ASP A 78 16.15 19.70 8.63
N LYS A 79 14.96 19.88 8.02
CA LYS A 79 14.47 19.18 6.81
C LYS A 79 14.71 17.67 6.76
N LYS A 80 14.75 16.97 7.91
CA LYS A 80 14.85 15.51 7.94
C LYS A 80 13.46 14.89 7.89
N PHE A 81 13.24 13.99 6.94
CA PHE A 81 12.05 13.14 6.93
C PHE A 81 12.17 12.13 8.08
N ILE A 82 11.30 12.24 9.09
CA ILE A 82 11.29 11.35 10.25
C ILE A 82 9.85 10.94 10.52
N LEU A 83 9.61 9.64 10.51
CA LEU A 83 8.39 9.04 11.04
C LEU A 83 8.57 8.82 12.55
N THR A 84 7.53 9.10 13.31
CA THR A 84 7.47 8.75 14.73
C THR A 84 7.32 7.24 14.91
N SER A 85 7.69 6.71 16.07
CA SER A 85 7.50 5.28 16.37
C SER A 85 6.04 4.86 16.25
N GLU A 86 5.10 5.74 16.59
CA GLU A 86 3.67 5.48 16.46
C GLU A 86 3.24 5.36 15.00
N GLU A 87 3.67 6.29 14.15
CA GLU A 87 3.41 6.23 12.71
C GLU A 87 4.01 4.98 12.06
N ILE A 88 5.21 4.59 12.49
CA ILE A 88 5.85 3.34 12.04
C ILE A 88 5.00 2.13 12.44
N ASN A 89 4.49 2.09 13.67
CA ASN A 89 3.62 1.01 14.13
C ASN A 89 2.32 0.94 13.32
N ILE A 90 1.67 2.09 13.07
CA ILE A 90 0.46 2.16 12.27
C ILE A 90 0.73 1.67 10.84
N ILE A 91 1.79 2.17 10.19
CA ILE A 91 2.18 1.71 8.84
C ILE A 91 2.40 0.19 8.83
N ASN A 92 3.11 -0.36 9.82
CA ASN A 92 3.37 -1.79 9.87
C ASN A 92 2.08 -2.63 10.01
N ASN A 93 1.15 -2.19 10.86
CA ASN A 93 -0.14 -2.85 11.03
C ASN A 93 -0.98 -2.79 9.74
N THR A 94 -1.07 -1.60 9.14
CA THR A 94 -1.76 -1.39 7.85
C THR A 94 -1.16 -2.23 6.73
N LEU A 95 0.17 -2.39 6.68
CA LEU A 95 0.82 -3.27 5.71
C LEU A 95 0.48 -4.75 5.94
N VAL A 96 0.33 -5.19 7.19
CA VAL A 96 -0.14 -6.55 7.49
C VAL A 96 -1.59 -6.73 7.03
N ASN A 97 -2.47 -5.75 7.29
CA ASN A 97 -3.86 -5.79 6.83
C ASN A 97 -3.96 -5.85 5.31
N LEU A 98 -3.19 -5.02 4.59
CA LEU A 98 -3.12 -5.06 3.13
C LEU A 98 -2.64 -6.43 2.63
N GLN A 99 -1.60 -7.00 3.23
CA GLN A 99 -1.12 -8.34 2.85
C GLN A 99 -2.20 -9.41 3.03
N ASN A 100 -2.96 -9.35 4.14
CA ASN A 100 -4.07 -10.27 4.39
C ASN A 100 -5.18 -10.09 3.34
N LEU A 101 -5.64 -8.86 3.11
CA LEU A 101 -6.67 -8.54 2.12
C LEU A 101 -6.29 -9.02 0.71
N ILE A 102 -5.03 -8.80 0.30
CA ILE A 102 -4.52 -9.24 -1.01
C ILE A 102 -4.45 -10.76 -1.08
N SER A 103 -3.92 -11.41 -0.05
CA SER A 103 -3.74 -12.88 -0.02
C SER A 103 -5.07 -13.62 -0.01
N GLU A 104 -6.04 -13.13 0.78
CA GLU A 104 -7.40 -13.68 0.80
C GLU A 104 -8.12 -13.51 -0.54
N ARG A 105 -7.89 -12.38 -1.23
CA ARG A 105 -8.49 -12.13 -2.54
C ARG A 105 -7.91 -13.03 -3.61
N LYS A 106 -6.59 -13.23 -3.58
CA LYS A 106 -5.82 -14.11 -4.47
C LYS A 106 -6.25 -15.59 -4.33
N ALA A 107 -6.63 -16.01 -3.13
CA ALA A 107 -7.06 -17.39 -2.87
C ALA A 107 -8.48 -17.73 -3.34
N LYS A 108 -9.25 -16.76 -3.86
CA LYS A 108 -10.67 -16.90 -4.27
C LYS A 108 -10.84 -16.79 -5.78
#